data_AF-A0AAD4B9D6-F1
#
_entry.id   AF-A0AAD4B9D6-F1
#
_cell.length_a   1.000
_cell.length_b   1.000
_cell.length_c   1.000
_cell.angle_alpha   90.00
_cell.angle_beta   90.00
_cell.angle_gamma   90.00
#
_symmetry.space_group_name_H-M   'P 1'
#
loop_
_entity.id
_entity.type
_entity.pdbx_description
1 polymer ?
#
loop_
_entity_poly.entity_id
_entity_poly.type
_entity_poly.pdbx_seq_one_letter_code
_entity_poly.pdbx_strand_id
1 'polypeptide(L)'
;MLLSPASRDTEEVRTSIRTLTSLLHRFNVQKSPSKSPKDIPRLLRHFTTLLTCGERGDEQAKKVIAVTGAIDATNQVKTLVVAQNRLLAPSVNHYVKLIEKDQRSLDEVVKGATSVPLALHIADVWVALSAFSPFAHDSDSQVESLQLFFLSRSYRKFLARFKEGKKLCGGRWLHEVIDDWTSNHPEIPCEWVVVPNWLLGLPDIPSIKSRKVGAQVQWEFSDDTKQAWAKVLQILMEDLHDWTEAVKSANTERSPEKKADAMRNLNQLCAALDYFISWEKGIVQSLLTKTNIVAGITTTFMPEDRSNCKYDEIDELVQEPGETQGQQVYRYLRTIVAWHTAVRSLTEDAAIAQVLRNLQIGLVEVPPSSSTVLTLPQVSEALLARFPDMRKFGEDDLLTTLTTRYSNKFTGCVHAEAALMGLVNYYGAQLTRTGQGAETEIENAQQLRDLIQPVAEAGNAVIAVSKKCCWCCDWLGGHLDAQFQLPGTHGLMFPWDPPVVGVDVSVLKTLEAKLWEELHRVVSSELQELLYSRHSSASSSFEGTTTEMMRFVTRAYVRPKRQRQA
;
A
#
# COMPACT_ATOMS: atom_id res chain seq x y z
N MET A 1 -36.27 11.22 10.94
CA MET A 1 -36.13 10.54 12.25
C MET A 1 -35.07 11.27 13.05
N LEU A 2 -35.36 11.65 14.30
CA LEU A 2 -34.35 12.26 15.17
C LEU A 2 -33.47 11.14 15.74
N LEU A 3 -32.15 11.27 15.57
CA LEU A 3 -31.18 10.38 16.21
C LEU A 3 -31.33 10.44 17.74
N SER A 4 -31.21 9.29 18.40
CA SER A 4 -31.11 9.19 19.85
C SER A 4 -29.93 10.03 20.38
N PRO A 5 -29.95 10.53 21.62
CA PRO A 5 -28.84 11.31 22.18
C PRO A 5 -27.47 10.60 22.08
N ALA A 6 -27.43 9.28 22.33
CA ALA A 6 -26.20 8.50 22.23
C ALA A 6 -25.68 8.38 20.78
N SER A 7 -26.59 8.26 19.81
CA SER A 7 -26.19 8.23 18.40
C SER A 7 -25.77 9.60 17.87
N ARG A 8 -26.27 10.70 18.45
CA ARG A 8 -25.75 12.05 18.15
C ARG A 8 -24.33 12.26 18.66
N ASP A 9 -24.08 11.93 19.93
CA ASP A 9 -22.74 12.03 20.54
C ASP A 9 -21.71 11.21 19.74
N THR A 10 -22.10 10.00 19.32
CA THR A 10 -21.22 9.14 18.48
C THR A 10 -20.93 9.79 17.12
N GLU A 11 -21.92 10.34 16.42
CA GLU A 11 -21.70 10.97 15.12
C GLU A 11 -20.93 12.29 15.19
N GLU A 12 -21.09 13.06 16.28
CA GLU A 12 -20.28 14.26 16.54
C GLU A 12 -18.80 13.90 16.70
N VAL A 13 -18.47 12.88 17.50
CA VAL A 13 -17.10 12.38 17.66
C VAL A 13 -16.53 11.86 16.34
N ARG A 14 -17.32 11.08 15.58
CA ARG A 14 -16.89 10.59 14.26
C ARG A 14 -16.61 11.73 13.28
N THR A 15 -17.49 12.74 13.24
CA THR A 15 -17.31 13.94 12.41
C THR A 15 -16.02 14.67 12.75
N SER A 16 -15.72 14.82 14.04
CA SER A 16 -14.46 15.38 14.53
C SER A 16 -13.25 14.55 14.06
N ILE A 17 -13.27 13.23 14.26
CA ILE A 17 -12.20 12.32 13.82
C ILE A 17 -11.94 12.42 12.29
N ARG A 18 -12.99 12.44 11.47
CA ARG A 18 -12.87 12.62 10.01
C ARG A 18 -12.16 13.92 9.65
N THR A 19 -12.54 15.02 10.30
CA THR A 19 -11.90 16.33 10.08
C THR A 19 -10.43 16.32 10.51
N LEU A 20 -10.15 15.82 11.71
CA LEU A 20 -8.80 15.84 12.27
C LEU A 20 -7.84 14.96 11.46
N THR A 21 -8.24 13.74 11.11
CA THR A 21 -7.40 12.85 10.30
C THR A 21 -7.15 13.41 8.90
N SER A 22 -8.13 14.10 8.31
CA SER A 22 -7.97 14.79 7.02
C SER A 22 -6.99 15.97 7.09
N LEU A 23 -7.06 16.78 8.16
CA LEU A 23 -6.12 17.87 8.41
C LEU A 23 -4.71 17.32 8.64
N LEU A 24 -4.56 16.37 9.57
CA LEU A 24 -3.26 15.77 9.92
C LEU A 24 -2.60 15.08 8.73
N HIS A 25 -3.39 14.41 7.87
CA HIS A 25 -2.89 13.89 6.60
C HIS A 25 -2.28 14.98 5.73
N ARG A 26 -2.95 16.14 5.61
CA ARG A 26 -2.48 17.27 4.81
C ARG A 26 -1.34 18.04 5.45
N PHE A 27 -1.17 17.96 6.76
CA PHE A 27 0.06 18.35 7.47
C PHE A 27 1.20 17.34 7.31
N ASN A 28 0.96 16.22 6.61
CA ASN A 28 1.91 15.11 6.45
C ASN A 28 2.39 14.55 7.81
N VAL A 29 1.50 14.48 8.79
CA VAL A 29 1.85 13.96 10.10
C VAL A 29 2.17 12.48 10.01
N GLN A 30 3.40 12.13 10.42
CA GLN A 30 3.88 10.77 10.49
C GLN A 30 4.32 10.44 11.91
N LYS A 31 3.77 9.35 12.44
CA LYS A 31 4.21 8.71 13.68
C LYS A 31 5.30 7.68 13.40
N SER A 32 5.97 7.24 14.46
CA SER A 32 6.98 6.18 14.33
C SER A 32 6.34 4.94 13.70
N PRO A 33 6.93 4.38 12.62
CA PRO A 33 6.42 3.14 12.05
C PRO A 33 6.61 2.00 13.05
N SER A 34 5.70 1.03 13.03
CA SER A 34 5.90 -0.22 13.75
C SER A 34 6.43 -1.29 12.80
N LYS A 35 7.23 -2.21 13.34
CA LYS A 35 7.71 -3.36 12.57
C LYS A 35 6.52 -4.29 12.35
N SER A 36 6.40 -4.82 11.15
CA SER A 36 5.46 -5.90 10.87
C SER A 36 5.80 -7.09 11.78
N PRO A 37 4.82 -7.66 12.52
CA PRO A 37 5.05 -8.87 13.27
C PRO A 37 5.43 -9.98 12.29
N LYS A 38 6.35 -10.85 12.72
CA LYS A 38 6.88 -11.92 11.86
C LYS A 38 5.86 -13.03 11.59
N ASP A 39 4.76 -13.05 12.33
CA ASP A 39 3.93 -14.25 12.50
C ASP A 39 2.56 -14.19 11.81
N ILE A 40 2.33 -13.28 10.85
CA ILE A 40 1.09 -13.33 10.07
C ILE A 40 1.08 -14.64 9.27
N PRO A 41 0.04 -15.49 9.38
CA PRO A 41 -0.03 -16.75 8.66
C PRO A 41 0.20 -16.55 7.16
N ARG A 42 1.06 -17.39 6.61
CA ARG A 42 1.49 -17.34 5.21
C ARG A 42 0.29 -17.30 4.26
N LEU A 43 -0.72 -18.12 4.50
CA LEU A 43 -1.95 -18.15 3.71
C LEU A 43 -2.65 -16.79 3.72
N LEU A 44 -2.94 -16.20 4.89
CA LEU A 44 -3.60 -14.90 4.99
C LEU A 44 -2.82 -13.81 4.25
N ARG A 45 -1.51 -13.70 4.50
CA ARG A 45 -0.66 -12.68 3.89
C ARG A 45 -0.66 -12.77 2.37
N HIS A 46 -0.41 -13.96 1.81
CA HIS A 46 -0.28 -14.11 0.36
C HIS A 46 -1.65 -14.12 -0.33
N PHE A 47 -2.69 -14.68 0.29
CA PHE A 47 -4.04 -14.62 -0.25
C PHE A 47 -4.50 -13.16 -0.36
N THR A 48 -4.29 -12.33 0.66
CA THR A 48 -4.62 -10.89 0.57
C THR A 48 -3.89 -10.20 -0.58
N THR A 49 -2.60 -10.48 -0.79
CA THR A 49 -1.84 -9.93 -1.93
C THR A 49 -2.49 -10.33 -3.26
N LEU A 50 -2.89 -11.59 -3.42
CA LEU A 50 -3.53 -12.10 -4.64
C LEU A 50 -4.94 -11.53 -4.88
N LEU A 51 -5.64 -11.11 -3.83
CA LEU A 51 -6.91 -10.41 -3.96
C LEU A 51 -6.76 -8.96 -4.45
N THR A 52 -5.56 -8.35 -4.32
CA THR A 52 -5.36 -6.97 -4.79
C THR A 52 -5.35 -6.89 -6.31
N CYS A 53 -6.49 -6.50 -6.89
CA CYS A 53 -6.67 -6.28 -8.32
C CYS A 53 -6.87 -4.79 -8.66
N GLY A 54 -6.53 -4.40 -9.88
CA GLY A 54 -6.71 -3.03 -10.36
C GLY A 54 -8.02 -2.88 -11.15
N GLU A 55 -9.06 -2.36 -10.50
CA GLU A 55 -10.32 -2.05 -11.18
C GLU A 55 -10.18 -0.83 -12.11
N ARG A 56 -11.11 -0.70 -13.06
CA ARG A 56 -11.08 0.37 -14.08
C ARG A 56 -11.23 1.77 -13.46
N GLY A 57 -11.85 1.87 -12.29
CA GLY A 57 -11.95 3.10 -11.49
C GLY A 57 -10.92 3.21 -10.37
N ASP A 58 -10.00 2.26 -10.25
CA ASP A 58 -8.97 2.23 -9.21
C ASP A 58 -7.56 2.37 -9.81
N GLU A 59 -7.40 3.35 -10.70
CA GLU A 59 -6.11 3.63 -11.35
C GLU A 59 -5.00 4.01 -10.35
N GLN A 60 -5.39 4.42 -9.14
CA GLN A 60 -4.52 4.85 -8.06
C GLN A 60 -4.41 3.80 -6.94
N ALA A 61 -4.91 2.57 -7.17
CA ALA A 61 -4.84 1.45 -6.24
C ALA A 61 -5.31 1.76 -4.80
N LYS A 62 -6.29 2.64 -4.66
CA LYS A 62 -6.88 3.10 -3.40
C LYS A 62 -7.70 2.04 -2.70
N LYS A 63 -8.13 1.02 -3.45
CA LYS A 63 -8.81 -0.12 -2.87
C LYS A 63 -7.81 -0.96 -2.10
N VAL A 64 -7.93 -0.87 -0.79
CA VAL A 64 -7.27 -1.72 0.19
C VAL A 64 -8.20 -2.89 0.48
N ILE A 65 -7.64 -4.09 0.40
CA ILE A 65 -8.30 -5.32 0.79
C ILE A 65 -7.63 -5.80 2.06
N ALA A 66 -8.45 -6.08 3.08
CA ALA A 66 -8.03 -6.73 4.30
C ALA A 66 -8.67 -8.10 4.40
N VAL A 67 -7.96 -9.04 4.99
CA VAL A 67 -8.45 -10.40 5.24
C VAL A 67 -8.17 -10.75 6.69
N THR A 68 -9.16 -11.29 7.36
CA THR A 68 -9.00 -11.98 8.65
C THR A 68 -9.43 -13.42 8.49
N GLY A 69 -9.02 -14.29 9.41
CA GLY A 69 -9.44 -15.68 9.37
C GLY A 69 -9.35 -16.41 10.69
N ALA A 70 -10.17 -17.45 10.81
CA ALA A 70 -10.21 -18.32 11.97
C ALA A 70 -9.15 -19.39 11.81
N ILE A 71 -8.14 -19.36 12.67
CA ILE A 71 -7.02 -20.30 12.68
C ILE A 71 -7.32 -21.33 13.77
N ASP A 72 -7.41 -22.60 13.42
CA ASP A 72 -7.64 -23.64 14.40
C ASP A 72 -6.34 -24.04 15.15
N ALA A 73 -6.47 -24.95 16.12
CA ALA A 73 -5.34 -25.43 16.92
C ALA A 73 -4.24 -26.11 16.08
N THR A 74 -4.52 -26.50 14.84
CA THR A 74 -3.55 -27.07 13.89
C THR A 74 -2.92 -26.02 12.98
N ASN A 75 -3.15 -24.75 13.28
CA ASN A 75 -2.73 -23.60 12.47
C ASN A 75 -3.35 -23.60 11.06
N GLN A 76 -4.52 -24.25 10.88
CA GLN A 76 -5.25 -24.26 9.62
C GLN A 76 -6.34 -23.20 9.62
N VAL A 77 -6.44 -22.46 8.51
CA VAL A 77 -7.46 -21.45 8.33
C VAL A 77 -8.75 -22.10 7.85
N LYS A 78 -9.84 -21.98 8.61
CA LYS A 78 -11.15 -22.55 8.24
C LYS A 78 -12.09 -21.55 7.60
N THR A 79 -12.02 -20.30 8.05
CA THR A 79 -12.86 -19.21 7.56
C THR A 79 -11.97 -18.04 7.19
N LEU A 80 -12.21 -17.44 6.02
CA LEU A 80 -11.68 -16.14 5.64
C LEU A 80 -12.82 -15.13 5.59
N VAL A 81 -12.57 -13.96 6.15
CA VAL A 81 -13.44 -12.80 5.95
C VAL A 81 -12.64 -11.70 5.29
N VAL A 82 -13.08 -11.32 4.10
CA VAL A 82 -12.48 -10.29 3.26
C VAL A 82 -13.27 -9.00 3.44
N ALA A 83 -12.59 -7.89 3.64
CA ALA A 83 -13.19 -6.55 3.55
C ALA A 83 -12.46 -5.72 2.49
N GLN A 84 -13.20 -4.82 1.86
CA GLN A 84 -12.64 -3.81 0.97
C GLN A 84 -13.20 -2.44 1.34
N ASN A 85 -12.33 -1.43 1.42
CA ASN A 85 -12.77 -0.06 1.60
C ASN A 85 -13.49 0.44 0.33
N ARG A 86 -14.62 1.14 0.51
CA ARG A 86 -15.39 1.73 -0.58
C ARG A 86 -15.33 3.25 -0.53
N LEU A 87 -15.03 3.86 -1.68
CA LEU A 87 -14.94 5.32 -1.79
C LEU A 87 -16.24 5.99 -2.26
N LEU A 88 -17.09 5.34 -3.06
CA LEU A 88 -18.12 6.06 -3.85
C LEU A 88 -19.46 5.33 -4.09
N ALA A 89 -19.80 4.24 -3.39
CA ALA A 89 -21.06 3.53 -3.65
C ALA A 89 -22.21 3.99 -2.72
N PRO A 90 -23.44 4.18 -3.20
CA PRO A 90 -24.58 4.70 -2.43
C PRO A 90 -25.27 3.67 -1.51
N SER A 91 -24.67 2.50 -1.25
CA SER A 91 -25.29 1.52 -0.33
C SER A 91 -25.18 2.02 1.11
N VAL A 92 -26.25 1.93 1.89
CA VAL A 92 -26.33 2.50 3.25
C VAL A 92 -25.91 1.49 4.32
N ASN A 93 -25.92 0.19 4.03
CA ASN A 93 -25.77 -0.86 5.05
C ASN A 93 -24.50 -1.71 4.85
N HIS A 94 -24.02 -2.28 5.97
CA HIS A 94 -23.02 -3.36 5.93
C HIS A 94 -23.68 -4.58 5.31
N TYR A 95 -23.14 -5.04 4.19
CA TYR A 95 -23.64 -6.21 3.50
C TYR A 95 -22.58 -7.31 3.52
N VAL A 96 -23.04 -8.53 3.81
CA VAL A 96 -22.18 -9.71 3.91
C VAL A 96 -22.63 -10.71 2.88
N LYS A 97 -21.66 -11.17 2.09
CA LYS A 97 -21.86 -12.15 1.03
C LYS A 97 -20.98 -13.36 1.29
N LEU A 98 -21.58 -14.52 1.48
CA LEU A 98 -20.84 -15.78 1.37
C LEU A 98 -20.44 -15.96 -0.09
N ILE A 99 -19.15 -16.17 -0.32
CA ILE A 99 -18.64 -16.46 -1.65
C ILE A 99 -18.80 -17.96 -1.88
N GLU A 100 -19.52 -18.30 -2.95
CA GLU A 100 -19.63 -19.68 -3.39
C GLU A 100 -18.45 -20.02 -4.29
N LYS A 101 -17.90 -21.22 -4.09
CA LYS A 101 -16.84 -21.73 -4.95
C LYS A 101 -17.43 -22.12 -6.29
N ASP A 102 -16.90 -21.53 -7.35
CA ASP A 102 -17.29 -21.86 -8.72
C ASP A 102 -16.78 -23.28 -9.11
N GLN A 103 -17.46 -23.93 -10.06
CA GLN A 103 -17.07 -25.24 -10.60
C GLN A 103 -16.19 -25.13 -11.85
N ARG A 104 -15.89 -23.92 -12.33
CA ARG A 104 -14.95 -23.69 -13.43
C ARG A 104 -13.59 -24.35 -13.17
N SER A 105 -12.99 -24.82 -14.25
CA SER A 105 -11.61 -25.30 -14.29
C SER A 105 -10.61 -24.15 -14.17
N LEU A 106 -9.35 -24.49 -13.86
CA LEU A 106 -8.25 -23.51 -13.84
C LEU A 106 -8.14 -22.76 -15.18
N ASP A 107 -8.22 -23.48 -16.31
CA ASP A 107 -8.11 -22.91 -17.65
C ASP A 107 -9.23 -21.90 -17.95
N GLU A 108 -10.47 -22.21 -17.55
CA GLU A 108 -11.60 -21.29 -17.70
C GLU A 108 -11.46 -20.03 -16.85
N VAL A 109 -10.92 -20.15 -15.63
CA VAL A 109 -10.66 -18.98 -14.76
C VAL A 109 -9.54 -18.11 -15.34
N VAL A 110 -8.45 -18.72 -15.81
CA VAL A 110 -7.30 -18.04 -16.41
C VAL A 110 -7.70 -17.28 -17.67
N LYS A 111 -8.54 -17.89 -18.52
CA LYS A 111 -9.07 -17.27 -19.75
C LYS A 111 -10.23 -16.28 -19.51
N GLY A 112 -10.69 -16.16 -18.27
CA GLY A 112 -11.79 -15.28 -17.89
C GLY A 112 -11.47 -13.78 -18.09
N ALA A 113 -12.50 -12.94 -17.91
CA ALA A 113 -12.36 -11.50 -18.05
C ALA A 113 -11.32 -10.92 -17.07
N THR A 114 -10.45 -10.01 -17.52
CA THR A 114 -9.40 -9.43 -16.67
C THR A 114 -9.91 -8.42 -15.64
N SER A 115 -11.18 -8.03 -15.70
CA SER A 115 -11.80 -7.04 -14.83
C SER A 115 -13.16 -7.55 -14.41
N VAL A 116 -13.27 -8.00 -13.17
CA VAL A 116 -14.51 -8.53 -12.59
C VAL A 116 -14.79 -7.87 -11.24
N PRO A 117 -16.04 -7.91 -10.74
CA PRO A 117 -16.34 -7.47 -9.37
C PRO A 117 -15.55 -8.28 -8.34
N LEU A 118 -15.21 -7.66 -7.19
CA LEU A 118 -14.40 -8.31 -6.14
C LEU A 118 -14.93 -9.68 -5.71
N ALA A 119 -16.25 -9.85 -5.54
CA ALA A 119 -16.83 -11.13 -5.16
C ALA A 119 -16.50 -12.26 -6.17
N LEU A 120 -16.54 -11.95 -7.47
CA LEU A 120 -16.19 -12.92 -8.52
C LEU A 120 -14.67 -13.13 -8.58
N HIS A 121 -13.87 -12.08 -8.34
CA HIS A 121 -12.42 -12.21 -8.22
C HIS A 121 -12.03 -13.15 -7.07
N ILE A 122 -12.64 -13.01 -5.89
CA ILE A 122 -12.41 -13.91 -4.75
C ILE A 122 -12.74 -15.36 -5.12
N ALA A 123 -13.89 -15.60 -5.79
CA ALA A 123 -14.27 -16.93 -6.24
C ALA A 123 -13.28 -17.51 -7.26
N ASP A 124 -12.86 -16.71 -8.24
CA ASP A 124 -11.85 -17.08 -9.25
C ASP A 124 -10.52 -17.47 -8.59
N VAL A 125 -10.02 -16.64 -7.66
CA VAL A 125 -8.78 -16.89 -6.91
C VAL A 125 -8.89 -18.19 -6.12
N TRP A 126 -10.02 -18.40 -5.44
CA TRP A 126 -10.26 -19.60 -4.65
C TRP A 126 -10.27 -20.86 -5.52
N VAL A 127 -10.94 -20.84 -6.66
CA VAL A 127 -10.97 -21.95 -7.62
C VAL A 127 -9.59 -22.22 -8.19
N ALA A 128 -8.90 -21.19 -8.69
CA ALA A 128 -7.60 -21.32 -9.32
C ALA A 128 -6.57 -21.96 -8.38
N LEU A 129 -6.48 -21.48 -7.14
CA LEU A 129 -5.56 -22.02 -6.14
C LEU A 129 -5.97 -23.42 -5.65
N SER A 130 -7.27 -23.73 -5.59
CA SER A 130 -7.74 -25.06 -5.17
C SER A 130 -7.55 -26.13 -6.24
N ALA A 131 -7.54 -25.74 -7.52
CA ALA A 131 -7.37 -26.64 -8.65
C ALA A 131 -5.90 -27.04 -8.87
N PHE A 132 -4.97 -26.22 -8.38
CA PHE A 132 -3.54 -26.50 -8.45
C PHE A 132 -3.17 -27.78 -7.69
N SER A 133 -2.31 -28.60 -8.30
CA SER A 133 -1.75 -29.79 -7.69
C SER A 133 -0.22 -29.78 -7.82
N PRO A 134 0.53 -29.70 -6.70
CA PRO A 134 2.00 -29.71 -6.75
C PRO A 134 2.60 -31.04 -7.23
N PHE A 135 1.79 -32.10 -7.30
CA PHE A 135 2.20 -33.43 -7.76
C PHE A 135 1.77 -33.74 -9.20
N ALA A 136 1.16 -32.78 -9.90
CA ALA A 136 0.80 -32.96 -11.30
C ALA A 136 2.05 -32.93 -12.19
N HIS A 137 2.05 -33.71 -13.28
CA HIS A 137 3.17 -33.75 -14.22
C HIS A 137 3.43 -32.39 -14.90
N ASP A 138 2.43 -31.52 -14.93
CA ASP A 138 2.42 -30.18 -15.53
C ASP A 138 2.44 -29.06 -14.46
N SER A 139 2.86 -29.34 -13.22
CA SER A 139 2.83 -28.36 -12.12
C SER A 139 3.47 -27.02 -12.47
N ASP A 140 4.60 -27.02 -13.18
CA ASP A 140 5.31 -25.80 -13.58
C ASP A 140 4.46 -24.96 -14.55
N SER A 141 3.75 -25.61 -15.48
CA SER A 141 2.83 -24.95 -16.41
C SER A 141 1.59 -24.40 -15.69
N GLN A 142 1.11 -25.11 -14.66
CA GLN A 142 0.02 -24.61 -13.82
C GLN A 142 0.45 -23.38 -13.01
N VAL A 143 1.67 -23.38 -12.46
CA VAL A 143 2.23 -22.21 -11.75
C VAL A 143 2.35 -21.02 -12.72
N GLU A 144 2.89 -21.22 -13.92
CA GLU A 144 2.96 -20.17 -14.94
C GLU A 144 1.57 -19.61 -15.29
N SER A 145 0.58 -20.49 -15.45
CA SER A 145 -0.81 -20.11 -15.73
C SER A 145 -1.42 -19.29 -14.59
N LEU A 146 -1.15 -19.67 -13.34
CA LEU A 146 -1.58 -18.90 -12.15
C LEU A 146 -0.91 -17.52 -12.13
N GLN A 147 0.41 -17.45 -12.32
CA GLN A 147 1.14 -16.18 -12.35
C GLN A 147 0.58 -15.24 -13.45
N LEU A 148 0.33 -15.78 -14.64
CA LEU A 148 -0.25 -15.04 -15.75
C LEU A 148 -1.67 -14.55 -15.44
N PHE A 149 -2.50 -15.38 -14.80
CA PHE A 149 -3.83 -15.01 -14.34
C PHE A 149 -3.78 -13.83 -13.36
N PHE A 150 -2.94 -13.92 -12.32
CA PHE A 150 -2.85 -12.86 -11.31
C PHE A 150 -2.28 -11.58 -11.89
N LEU A 151 -1.22 -11.65 -12.70
CA LEU A 151 -0.67 -10.48 -13.39
C LEU A 151 -1.71 -9.83 -14.30
N SER A 152 -2.48 -10.62 -15.05
CA SER A 152 -3.53 -10.10 -15.93
C SER A 152 -4.63 -9.37 -15.16
N ARG A 153 -5.02 -9.87 -13.99
CA ARG A 153 -6.02 -9.25 -13.09
C ARG A 153 -5.48 -8.03 -12.35
N SER A 154 -4.18 -8.00 -12.05
CA SER A 154 -3.52 -6.93 -11.30
C SER A 154 -2.77 -5.93 -12.19
N TYR A 155 -2.73 -6.10 -13.51
CA TYR A 155 -1.88 -5.34 -14.44
C TYR A 155 -1.97 -3.82 -14.24
N ARG A 156 -3.17 -3.26 -14.00
CA ARG A 156 -3.31 -1.81 -13.74
C ARG A 156 -2.59 -1.38 -12.47
N LYS A 157 -2.69 -2.16 -11.40
CA LYS A 157 -2.04 -1.91 -10.12
C LYS A 157 -0.53 -2.13 -10.22
N PHE A 158 -0.11 -3.20 -10.91
CA PHE A 158 1.29 -3.41 -11.29
C PHE A 158 1.85 -2.18 -12.02
N LEU A 159 1.14 -1.69 -13.04
CA LEU A 159 1.56 -0.54 -13.84
C LEU A 159 1.65 0.75 -13.02
N ALA A 160 0.67 1.00 -12.14
CA ALA A 160 0.68 2.15 -11.24
C ALA A 160 1.95 2.12 -10.37
N ARG A 161 2.18 1.01 -9.67
CA ARG A 161 3.37 0.78 -8.85
C ARG A 161 4.66 0.91 -9.63
N PHE A 162 4.74 0.29 -10.80
CA PHE A 162 5.93 0.34 -11.65
C PHE A 162 6.28 1.79 -12.04
N LYS A 163 5.27 2.62 -12.36
CA LYS A 163 5.47 4.05 -12.62
C LYS A 163 5.90 4.84 -11.39
N GLU A 164 5.51 4.43 -10.18
CA GLU A 164 5.99 5.08 -8.96
C GLU A 164 7.51 4.92 -8.78
N GLY A 165 8.11 3.85 -9.33
CA GLY A 165 9.56 3.71 -9.41
C GLY A 165 10.24 4.86 -10.15
N LYS A 166 9.55 5.47 -11.13
CA LYS A 166 10.04 6.66 -11.83
C LYS A 166 10.10 7.88 -10.92
N LYS A 167 9.09 8.06 -10.06
CA LYS A 167 9.06 9.17 -9.10
C LYS A 167 10.09 8.96 -7.99
N LEU A 168 10.20 7.73 -7.51
CA LEU A 168 11.24 7.34 -6.54
C LEU A 168 12.60 7.78 -7.07
N CYS A 169 12.90 7.50 -8.34
CA CYS A 169 14.17 7.83 -9.00
C CYS A 169 14.22 9.26 -9.60
N GLY A 170 13.53 10.24 -9.01
CA GLY A 170 13.65 11.65 -9.40
C GLY A 170 13.19 11.97 -10.82
N GLY A 171 12.23 11.21 -11.35
CA GLY A 171 11.71 11.38 -12.71
C GLY A 171 12.40 10.52 -13.78
N ARG A 172 13.38 9.70 -13.39
CA ARG A 172 14.07 8.71 -14.25
C ARG A 172 13.59 7.31 -13.94
N TRP A 173 13.78 6.36 -14.85
CA TRP A 173 13.51 4.95 -14.53
C TRP A 173 14.68 4.32 -13.77
N LEU A 174 14.41 3.29 -12.96
CA LEU A 174 15.45 2.65 -12.15
C LEU A 174 16.57 2.04 -13.03
N HIS A 175 16.23 1.44 -14.17
CA HIS A 175 17.24 0.90 -15.10
C HIS A 175 18.15 2.00 -15.66
N GLU A 176 17.64 3.21 -15.92
CA GLU A 176 18.46 4.36 -16.34
C GLU A 176 19.42 4.81 -15.22
N VAL A 177 18.97 4.80 -13.96
CA VAL A 177 19.81 5.13 -12.80
C VAL A 177 20.94 4.09 -12.64
N ILE A 178 20.63 2.81 -12.86
CA ILE A 178 21.61 1.72 -12.79
C ILE A 178 22.62 1.80 -13.95
N ASP A 179 22.17 2.14 -15.16
CA ASP A 179 23.04 2.25 -16.34
C ASP A 179 24.09 3.36 -16.19
N ASP A 180 23.70 4.49 -15.59
CA ASP A 180 24.60 5.62 -15.31
C ASP A 180 25.54 5.38 -14.11
N TRP A 181 25.31 4.32 -13.33
CA TRP A 181 26.05 4.09 -12.10
C TRP A 181 27.48 3.66 -12.38
N THR A 182 28.43 4.37 -11.79
CA THR A 182 29.84 4.00 -11.74
C THR A 182 30.26 3.78 -10.29
N SER A 183 30.81 2.61 -10.00
CA SER A 183 31.27 2.30 -8.64
C SER A 183 32.66 2.86 -8.39
N ASN A 184 32.81 3.59 -7.29
CA ASN A 184 34.08 4.23 -6.89
C ASN A 184 34.63 3.74 -5.53
N HIS A 185 33.94 2.80 -4.86
CA HIS A 185 34.31 2.35 -3.52
C HIS A 185 34.24 0.82 -3.39
N PRO A 186 35.20 0.18 -2.69
CA PRO A 186 35.10 -1.22 -2.33
C PRO A 186 34.07 -1.40 -1.20
N GLU A 187 33.09 -2.27 -1.43
CA GLU A 187 31.86 -2.38 -0.63
C GLU A 187 31.37 -3.83 -0.49
N ILE A 188 31.72 -4.71 -1.44
CA ILE A 188 31.19 -6.07 -1.53
C ILE A 188 32.31 -7.11 -1.36
N PRO A 189 32.26 -7.96 -0.31
CA PRO A 189 33.23 -9.03 -0.15
C PRO A 189 33.11 -10.05 -1.29
N CYS A 190 34.25 -10.63 -1.69
CA CYS A 190 34.28 -11.67 -2.72
C CYS A 190 33.60 -12.96 -2.24
N GLU A 191 32.52 -13.35 -2.92
CA GLU A 191 31.81 -14.61 -2.74
C GLU A 191 31.62 -15.31 -4.09
N TRP A 192 31.56 -16.64 -4.09
CA TRP A 192 31.18 -17.43 -5.27
C TRP A 192 29.77 -17.99 -5.10
N VAL A 193 28.87 -17.64 -6.01
CA VAL A 193 27.45 -18.00 -5.93
C VAL A 193 27.06 -18.98 -7.05
N VAL A 194 26.32 -20.03 -6.70
CA VAL A 194 25.83 -21.03 -7.68
C VAL A 194 24.75 -20.41 -8.53
N VAL A 195 24.96 -20.34 -9.84
CA VAL A 195 24.08 -19.62 -10.76
C VAL A 195 22.84 -20.47 -11.06
N PRO A 196 21.62 -19.94 -10.85
CA PRO A 196 20.41 -20.68 -11.20
C PRO A 196 20.23 -20.75 -12.72
N ASN A 197 19.61 -21.84 -13.21
CA ASN A 197 19.44 -22.08 -14.65
C ASN A 197 18.65 -20.97 -15.37
N TRP A 198 17.67 -20.36 -14.71
CA TRP A 198 16.90 -19.25 -15.30
C TRP A 198 17.80 -18.06 -15.63
N LEU A 199 18.81 -17.80 -14.79
CA LEU A 199 19.74 -16.71 -15.00
C LEU A 199 20.66 -17.02 -16.17
N LEU A 200 21.13 -18.27 -16.33
CA LEU A 200 21.91 -18.68 -17.50
C LEU A 200 21.16 -18.57 -18.85
N GLY A 201 19.82 -18.58 -18.80
CA GLY A 201 18.97 -18.48 -19.98
C GLY A 201 18.63 -17.05 -20.40
N LEU A 202 19.01 -16.02 -19.63
CA LEU A 202 18.75 -14.63 -20.02
C LEU A 202 19.66 -14.23 -21.20
N PRO A 203 19.14 -13.48 -22.19
CA PRO A 203 19.96 -12.91 -23.26
C PRO A 203 20.86 -11.80 -22.71
N ASP A 204 21.96 -11.54 -23.42
CA ASP A 204 22.80 -10.34 -23.23
C ASP A 204 23.35 -10.11 -21.81
N ILE A 205 23.51 -11.19 -21.04
CA ILE A 205 24.12 -11.12 -19.70
C ILE A 205 25.59 -10.69 -19.85
N PRO A 206 26.04 -9.72 -19.05
CA PRO A 206 27.45 -9.34 -19.02
C PRO A 206 28.33 -10.53 -18.62
N SER A 207 29.56 -10.55 -19.13
CA SER A 207 30.54 -11.55 -18.71
C SER A 207 30.89 -11.40 -17.23
N ILE A 208 30.34 -12.27 -16.40
CA ILE A 208 30.69 -12.38 -14.98
C ILE A 208 31.72 -13.49 -14.84
N LYS A 209 32.82 -13.21 -14.11
CA LYS A 209 33.87 -14.18 -13.84
C LYS A 209 33.23 -15.45 -13.26
N SER A 210 33.46 -16.56 -13.94
CA SER A 210 32.81 -17.83 -13.65
C SER A 210 33.82 -18.94 -13.41
N ARG A 211 33.40 -19.95 -12.65
CA ARG A 211 34.14 -21.19 -12.47
C ARG A 211 33.17 -22.36 -12.47
N LYS A 212 33.67 -23.54 -12.83
CA LYS A 212 32.93 -24.80 -12.69
C LYS A 212 33.42 -25.53 -11.45
N VAL A 213 32.49 -25.89 -10.56
CA VAL A 213 32.77 -26.73 -9.38
C VAL A 213 31.88 -27.96 -9.50
N GLY A 214 32.47 -29.07 -9.96
CA GLY A 214 31.70 -30.25 -10.38
C GLY A 214 30.77 -29.93 -11.56
N ALA A 215 29.48 -30.21 -11.40
CA ALA A 215 28.45 -29.92 -12.41
C ALA A 215 27.86 -28.50 -12.30
N GLN A 216 28.21 -27.73 -11.26
CA GLN A 216 27.62 -26.42 -11.01
C GLN A 216 28.49 -25.29 -11.57
N VAL A 217 27.83 -24.32 -12.19
CA VAL A 217 28.45 -23.04 -12.58
C VAL A 217 28.32 -22.08 -11.39
N GLN A 218 29.44 -21.48 -11.01
CA GLN A 218 29.47 -20.42 -10.01
C GLN A 218 29.96 -19.12 -10.63
N TRP A 219 29.33 -18.01 -10.25
CA TRP A 219 29.75 -16.66 -10.62
C TRP A 219 30.30 -15.94 -9.39
N GLU A 220 31.33 -15.12 -9.58
CA GLU A 220 31.89 -14.29 -8.52
C GLU A 220 30.96 -13.08 -8.26
N PHE A 221 30.64 -12.82 -7.00
CA PHE A 221 30.01 -11.59 -6.52
C PHE A 221 31.04 -10.86 -5.64
N SER A 222 31.61 -9.79 -6.17
CA SER A 222 32.67 -9.00 -5.52
C SER A 222 32.62 -7.56 -6.01
N ASP A 223 33.51 -6.71 -5.50
CA ASP A 223 33.71 -5.37 -6.06
C ASP A 223 34.11 -5.35 -7.54
N ASP A 224 34.81 -6.39 -8.02
CA ASP A 224 35.23 -6.50 -9.42
C ASP A 224 34.07 -6.84 -10.35
N THR A 225 33.03 -7.52 -9.84
CA THR A 225 31.90 -8.02 -10.65
C THR A 225 30.57 -7.34 -10.35
N LYS A 226 30.46 -6.49 -9.33
CA LYS A 226 29.18 -5.87 -8.93
C LYS A 226 28.52 -5.01 -10.01
N GLN A 227 29.29 -4.39 -10.89
CA GLN A 227 28.74 -3.66 -12.05
C GLN A 227 28.04 -4.62 -13.03
N ALA A 228 28.61 -5.79 -13.29
CA ALA A 228 27.99 -6.80 -14.12
C ALA A 228 26.71 -7.35 -13.46
N TRP A 229 26.69 -7.56 -12.15
CA TRP A 229 25.47 -7.94 -11.43
C TRP A 229 24.40 -6.84 -11.45
N ALA A 230 24.79 -5.57 -11.33
CA ALA A 230 23.87 -4.44 -11.48
C ALA A 230 23.30 -4.36 -12.90
N LYS A 231 24.11 -4.63 -13.93
CA LYS A 231 23.65 -4.71 -15.33
C LYS A 231 22.60 -5.81 -15.54
N VAL A 232 22.68 -6.95 -14.84
CA VAL A 232 21.61 -7.97 -14.86
C VAL A 232 20.28 -7.38 -14.33
N LEU A 233 20.32 -6.65 -13.22
CA LEU A 233 19.13 -5.98 -12.69
C LEU A 233 18.60 -4.92 -13.66
N GLN A 234 19.49 -4.15 -14.29
CA GLN A 234 19.12 -3.18 -15.31
C GLN A 234 18.35 -3.86 -16.45
N ILE A 235 18.92 -4.91 -17.07
CA ILE A 235 18.33 -5.60 -18.23
C ILE A 235 16.91 -6.06 -17.88
N LEU A 236 16.74 -6.71 -16.72
CA LEU A 236 15.42 -7.14 -16.26
C LEU A 236 14.44 -5.98 -16.11
N MET A 237 14.88 -4.83 -15.58
CA MET A 237 14.03 -3.66 -15.36
C MET A 237 13.71 -2.90 -16.66
N GLU A 238 14.64 -2.87 -17.60
CA GLU A 238 14.50 -2.29 -18.94
C GLU A 238 13.51 -3.12 -19.78
N ASP A 239 13.71 -4.44 -19.85
CA ASP A 239 12.78 -5.34 -20.54
C ASP A 239 11.38 -5.28 -19.92
N LEU A 240 11.29 -5.20 -18.58
CA LEU A 240 10.01 -5.05 -17.89
C LEU A 240 9.31 -3.74 -18.28
N HIS A 241 10.07 -2.66 -18.48
CA HIS A 241 9.54 -1.39 -19.00
C HIS A 241 9.00 -1.55 -20.42
N ASP A 242 9.78 -2.13 -21.32
CA ASP A 242 9.42 -2.31 -22.72
C ASP A 242 8.18 -3.18 -22.90
N TRP A 243 8.11 -4.33 -22.21
CA TRP A 243 6.93 -5.19 -22.27
C TRP A 243 5.70 -4.57 -21.61
N THR A 244 5.89 -3.70 -20.62
CA THR A 244 4.79 -2.90 -20.06
C THR A 244 4.23 -1.93 -21.10
N GLU A 245 5.07 -1.25 -21.89
CA GLU A 245 4.63 -0.41 -23.01
C GLU A 245 4.02 -1.21 -24.16
N ALA A 246 4.52 -2.42 -24.43
CA ALA A 246 3.95 -3.34 -25.41
C ALA A 246 2.52 -3.76 -25.04
N VAL A 247 2.26 -4.10 -23.77
CA VAL A 247 0.89 -4.41 -23.29
C VAL A 247 -0.04 -3.20 -23.45
N LYS A 248 0.42 -1.98 -23.15
CA LYS A 248 -0.38 -0.77 -23.36
C LYS A 248 -0.70 -0.54 -24.84
N SER A 249 0.29 -0.72 -25.70
CA SER A 249 0.15 -0.58 -27.16
C SER A 249 -0.86 -1.60 -27.70
N ALA A 250 -0.74 -2.87 -27.32
CA ALA A 250 -1.67 -3.93 -27.71
C ALA A 250 -3.11 -3.67 -27.22
N ASN A 251 -3.29 -3.12 -26.02
CA ASN A 251 -4.61 -2.69 -25.53
C ASN A 251 -5.21 -1.55 -26.38
N THR A 252 -4.38 -0.62 -26.85
CA THR A 252 -4.79 0.50 -27.70
C THR A 252 -5.17 0.02 -29.10
N GLU A 253 -4.39 -0.90 -29.66
CA GLU A 253 -4.66 -1.55 -30.95
C GLU A 253 -5.83 -2.54 -30.91
N ARG A 254 -6.31 -2.91 -29.72
CA ARG A 254 -7.34 -3.94 -29.52
C ARG A 254 -6.96 -5.29 -30.14
N SER A 255 -5.67 -5.65 -30.12
CA SER A 255 -5.17 -6.94 -30.62
C SER A 255 -5.03 -7.94 -29.46
N PRO A 256 -5.92 -8.95 -29.34
CA PRO A 256 -5.89 -9.91 -28.24
C PRO A 256 -4.63 -10.78 -28.26
N GLU A 257 -4.17 -11.19 -29.44
CA GLU A 257 -2.98 -12.03 -29.62
C GLU A 257 -1.70 -11.30 -29.18
N LYS A 258 -1.46 -10.10 -29.70
CA LYS A 258 -0.32 -9.26 -29.28
C LYS A 258 -0.34 -8.99 -27.77
N LYS A 259 -1.54 -8.78 -27.22
CA LYS A 259 -1.70 -8.56 -25.78
C LYS A 259 -1.34 -9.82 -24.97
N ALA A 260 -1.80 -10.99 -25.42
CA ALA A 260 -1.51 -12.26 -24.75
C ALA A 260 -0.01 -12.56 -24.77
N ASP A 261 0.65 -12.36 -25.91
CA ASP A 261 2.10 -12.55 -26.04
C ASP A 261 2.87 -11.54 -25.19
N ALA A 262 2.49 -10.25 -25.22
CA ALA A 262 3.11 -9.24 -24.38
C ALA A 262 2.95 -9.52 -22.88
N MET A 263 1.78 -10.03 -22.47
CA MET A 263 1.53 -10.39 -21.08
C MET A 263 2.35 -11.63 -20.66
N ARG A 264 2.55 -12.60 -21.55
CA ARG A 264 3.37 -13.79 -21.26
C ARG A 264 4.84 -13.41 -21.04
N ASN A 265 5.40 -12.56 -21.91
CA ASN A 265 6.76 -12.07 -21.75
C ASN A 265 6.92 -11.22 -20.47
N LEU A 266 5.95 -10.33 -20.20
CA LEU A 266 5.92 -9.56 -18.96
C LEU A 266 5.89 -10.49 -17.73
N ASN A 267 5.09 -11.56 -17.77
CA ASN A 267 5.00 -12.55 -16.70
C ASN A 267 6.34 -13.26 -16.45
N GLN A 268 7.04 -13.66 -17.50
CA GLN A 268 8.33 -14.33 -17.41
C GLN A 268 9.39 -13.41 -16.78
N LEU A 269 9.41 -12.14 -17.15
CA LEU A 269 10.31 -11.14 -16.56
C LEU A 269 9.99 -10.85 -15.10
N CYS A 270 8.70 -10.72 -14.74
CA CYS A 270 8.29 -10.60 -13.34
C CYS A 270 8.72 -11.81 -12.51
N ALA A 271 8.61 -13.03 -13.06
CA ALA A 271 9.06 -14.24 -12.40
C ALA A 271 10.59 -14.26 -12.21
N ALA A 272 11.35 -13.94 -13.27
CA ALA A 272 12.82 -13.83 -13.20
C ALA A 272 13.26 -12.78 -12.17
N LEU A 273 12.58 -11.63 -12.14
CA LEU A 273 12.83 -10.56 -11.17
C LEU A 273 12.48 -11.00 -9.73
N ASP A 274 11.36 -11.70 -9.50
CA ASP A 274 11.04 -12.29 -8.17
C ASP A 274 12.13 -13.24 -7.71
N TYR A 275 12.59 -14.14 -8.59
CA TYR A 275 13.68 -15.06 -8.28
C TYR A 275 14.97 -14.32 -7.95
N PHE A 276 15.32 -13.26 -8.69
CA PHE A 276 16.54 -12.51 -8.44
C PHE A 276 16.50 -11.74 -7.12
N ILE A 277 15.37 -11.09 -6.82
CA ILE A 277 15.15 -10.31 -5.59
C ILE A 277 15.11 -11.22 -4.35
N SER A 278 14.45 -12.37 -4.48
CA SER A 278 14.22 -13.34 -3.40
C SER A 278 15.35 -14.36 -3.26
N TRP A 279 16.39 -14.28 -4.09
CA TRP A 279 17.49 -15.23 -4.06
C TRP A 279 18.20 -15.17 -2.71
N GLU A 280 18.36 -16.33 -2.06
CA GLU A 280 18.95 -16.48 -0.72
C GLU A 280 20.33 -15.80 -0.58
N LYS A 281 21.09 -15.72 -1.68
CA LYS A 281 22.38 -15.02 -1.71
C LYS A 281 22.30 -13.51 -1.52
N GLY A 282 21.10 -12.93 -1.58
CA GLY A 282 20.87 -11.52 -1.28
C GLY A 282 21.65 -10.57 -2.18
N ILE A 283 21.86 -10.96 -3.46
CA ILE A 283 22.63 -10.18 -4.44
C ILE A 283 22.01 -8.80 -4.64
N VAL A 284 20.72 -8.76 -5.02
CA VAL A 284 20.00 -7.51 -5.25
C VAL A 284 19.98 -6.64 -3.99
N GLN A 285 19.69 -7.24 -2.83
CA GLN A 285 19.69 -6.51 -1.56
C GLN A 285 21.08 -5.93 -1.25
N SER A 286 22.15 -6.70 -1.42
CA SER A 286 23.52 -6.24 -1.16
C SER A 286 23.94 -5.14 -2.13
N LEU A 287 23.62 -5.27 -3.42
CA LEU A 287 23.87 -4.20 -4.40
C LEU A 287 23.18 -2.90 -3.97
N LEU A 288 21.88 -2.95 -3.65
CA LEU A 288 21.14 -1.74 -3.32
C LEU A 288 21.53 -1.13 -1.97
N THR A 289 21.85 -1.96 -0.96
CA THR A 289 22.03 -1.48 0.43
C THR A 289 23.48 -1.27 0.85
N LYS A 290 24.44 -1.92 0.18
CA LYS A 290 25.87 -1.79 0.50
C LYS A 290 26.63 -0.93 -0.49
N THR A 291 26.03 -0.59 -1.64
CA THR A 291 26.66 0.27 -2.64
C THR A 291 25.99 1.63 -2.75
N ASN A 292 26.65 2.54 -3.46
CA ASN A 292 26.10 3.84 -3.82
C ASN A 292 25.25 3.84 -5.11
N ILE A 293 24.82 2.69 -5.62
CA ILE A 293 24.01 2.57 -6.86
C ILE A 293 22.74 3.42 -6.85
N VAL A 294 22.17 3.66 -5.67
CA VAL A 294 20.98 4.49 -5.48
C VAL A 294 21.27 5.86 -4.85
N ALA A 295 22.53 6.27 -4.71
CA ALA A 295 22.88 7.54 -4.08
C ALA A 295 22.36 8.76 -4.87
N GLY A 296 22.15 8.61 -6.19
CA GLY A 296 21.56 9.63 -7.05
C GLY A 296 20.03 9.72 -6.97
N ILE A 297 19.37 8.85 -6.19
CA ILE A 297 17.92 8.89 -5.99
C ILE A 297 17.60 10.07 -5.06
N THR A 298 16.83 11.03 -5.55
CA THR A 298 16.47 12.23 -4.79
C THR A 298 15.69 11.84 -3.52
N THR A 299 16.26 12.05 -2.33
CA THR A 299 15.53 11.89 -1.04
C THR A 299 14.40 12.89 -0.90
N THR A 300 14.53 14.02 -1.59
CA THR A 300 13.57 15.11 -1.59
C THR A 300 12.36 14.74 -2.45
N PHE A 301 11.57 13.79 -1.97
CA PHE A 301 10.19 13.61 -2.41
C PHE A 301 9.36 14.77 -1.85
N MET A 302 9.66 15.99 -2.33
CA MET A 302 8.83 17.18 -2.14
C MET A 302 7.90 17.25 -3.35
N PRO A 303 6.70 16.65 -3.29
CA PRO A 303 5.70 16.90 -4.31
C PRO A 303 5.42 18.40 -4.33
N GLU A 304 5.85 19.07 -5.40
CA GLU A 304 5.76 20.52 -5.57
C GLU A 304 4.33 21.07 -5.46
N ASP A 305 3.30 20.22 -5.42
CA ASP A 305 1.94 20.64 -5.09
C ASP A 305 1.06 19.44 -4.66
N ARG A 306 1.07 19.05 -3.38
CA ARG A 306 0.14 18.02 -2.86
C ARG A 306 -1.32 18.47 -2.88
N SER A 307 -1.61 19.77 -3.07
CA SER A 307 -2.98 20.29 -2.98
C SER A 307 -3.91 19.70 -4.05
N ASN A 308 -3.34 19.20 -5.16
CA ASN A 308 -4.10 18.64 -6.29
C ASN A 308 -3.81 17.16 -6.60
N CYS A 309 -2.84 16.52 -5.93
CA CYS A 309 -2.42 15.16 -6.29
C CYS A 309 -3.11 14.10 -5.39
N LYS A 310 -4.13 13.44 -5.93
CA LYS A 310 -5.00 12.45 -5.25
C LYS A 310 -4.31 11.09 -4.93
N TYR A 311 -3.02 10.99 -4.64
CA TYR A 311 -2.31 9.70 -4.66
C TYR A 311 -2.01 9.09 -3.27
N ASP A 312 -2.84 8.13 -2.83
CA ASP A 312 -2.62 7.36 -1.59
C ASP A 312 -1.56 6.23 -1.75
N GLU A 313 -1.18 5.86 -2.98
CA GLU A 313 -0.20 4.78 -3.24
C GLU A 313 1.26 5.26 -3.14
N ILE A 314 1.52 6.57 -3.28
CA ILE A 314 2.85 7.18 -3.09
C ILE A 314 3.38 6.89 -1.68
N ASP A 315 2.47 6.79 -0.71
CA ASP A 315 2.82 6.61 0.70
C ASP A 315 3.42 5.23 0.98
N GLU A 316 3.17 4.21 0.13
CA GLU A 316 3.88 2.94 0.19
C GLU A 316 5.36 3.08 -0.15
N LEU A 317 5.76 4.12 -0.88
CA LEU A 317 7.16 4.35 -1.24
C LEU A 317 7.80 5.47 -0.44
N VAL A 318 7.12 6.06 0.54
CA VAL A 318 7.77 7.00 1.46
C VAL A 318 8.84 6.25 2.26
N GLN A 319 10.03 6.85 2.36
CA GLN A 319 11.14 6.30 3.12
C GLN A 319 10.73 6.19 4.59
N GLU A 320 10.85 4.99 5.15
CA GLU A 320 10.53 4.80 6.56
C GLU A 320 11.65 5.40 7.45
N PRO A 321 11.34 5.91 8.65
CA PRO A 321 12.36 6.33 9.60
C PRO A 321 13.45 5.27 9.83
N GLY A 322 14.70 5.61 9.50
CA GLY A 322 15.86 4.72 9.60
C GLY A 322 16.07 3.78 8.40
N GLU A 323 15.19 3.81 7.40
CA GLU A 323 15.35 3.09 6.14
C GLU A 323 16.41 3.80 5.28
N THR A 324 17.35 3.07 4.68
CA THR A 324 18.26 3.63 3.66
C THR A 324 17.57 3.71 2.30
N GLN A 325 18.05 4.57 1.39
CA GLN A 325 17.53 4.62 0.01
C GLN A 325 17.57 3.24 -0.67
N GLY A 326 18.62 2.46 -0.40
CA GLY A 326 18.76 1.09 -0.88
C GLY A 326 17.66 0.16 -0.40
N GLN A 327 17.31 0.26 0.89
CA GLN A 327 16.22 -0.51 1.48
C GLN A 327 14.86 -0.11 0.89
N GLN A 328 14.65 1.19 0.68
CA GLN A 328 13.44 1.73 0.05
C GLN A 328 13.27 1.21 -1.39
N VAL A 329 14.33 1.21 -2.20
CA VAL A 329 14.32 0.67 -3.57
C VAL A 329 14.15 -0.85 -3.56
N TYR A 330 14.78 -1.56 -2.62
CA TYR A 330 14.58 -3.00 -2.47
C TYR A 330 13.12 -3.33 -2.09
N ARG A 331 12.50 -2.54 -1.21
CA ARG A 331 11.09 -2.65 -0.85
C ARG A 331 10.19 -2.37 -2.05
N TYR A 332 10.48 -1.34 -2.85
CA TYR A 332 9.81 -1.06 -4.12
C TYR A 332 9.85 -2.27 -5.07
N LEU A 333 11.04 -2.83 -5.29
CA LEU A 333 11.22 -3.99 -6.17
C LEU A 333 10.41 -5.21 -5.69
N ARG A 334 10.39 -5.48 -4.37
CA ARG A 334 9.54 -6.54 -3.80
C ARG A 334 8.05 -6.27 -4.01
N THR A 335 7.62 -5.02 -3.93
CA THR A 335 6.22 -4.63 -4.10
C THR A 335 5.71 -4.86 -5.54
N ILE A 336 6.55 -4.64 -6.56
CA ILE A 336 6.14 -4.85 -7.97
C ILE A 336 6.00 -6.34 -8.34
N VAL A 337 6.75 -7.24 -7.70
CA VAL A 337 6.67 -8.70 -7.92
C VAL A 337 5.91 -9.45 -6.82
N ALA A 338 5.21 -8.75 -5.93
CA ALA A 338 4.59 -9.35 -4.75
C ALA A 338 3.57 -10.47 -5.08
N TRP A 339 2.88 -10.39 -6.23
CA TRP A 339 1.97 -11.44 -6.70
C TRP A 339 2.72 -12.72 -7.08
N HIS A 340 3.87 -12.62 -7.75
CA HIS A 340 4.70 -13.79 -8.09
C HIS A 340 5.21 -14.47 -6.83
N THR A 341 5.72 -13.69 -5.87
CA THR A 341 6.11 -14.22 -4.56
C THR A 341 4.94 -14.92 -3.87
N ALA A 342 3.73 -14.36 -3.97
CA ALA A 342 2.53 -14.92 -3.36
C ALA A 342 2.07 -16.22 -4.03
N VAL A 343 2.04 -16.30 -5.36
CA VAL A 343 1.71 -17.53 -6.09
C VAL A 343 2.69 -18.62 -5.71
N ARG A 344 3.99 -18.36 -5.88
CA ARG A 344 5.06 -19.32 -5.59
C ARG A 344 4.97 -19.82 -4.14
N SER A 345 4.82 -18.90 -3.20
CA SER A 345 4.64 -19.22 -1.78
C SER A 345 3.36 -20.01 -1.52
N LEU A 346 2.24 -19.85 -2.24
CA LEU A 346 1.05 -20.67 -1.99
C LEU A 346 1.12 -22.05 -2.69
N THR A 347 1.84 -22.16 -3.80
CA THR A 347 1.96 -23.39 -4.58
C THR A 347 3.06 -24.33 -4.09
N GLU A 348 4.07 -23.83 -3.38
CA GLU A 348 5.16 -24.65 -2.80
C GLU A 348 4.70 -25.55 -1.63
N ASP A 349 3.52 -25.34 -1.04
CA ASP A 349 3.03 -26.11 0.10
C ASP A 349 1.72 -26.84 -0.21
N ALA A 350 1.81 -28.16 -0.33
CA ALA A 350 0.68 -29.03 -0.61
C ALA A 350 -0.43 -28.98 0.46
N ALA A 351 -0.11 -28.60 1.71
CA ALA A 351 -1.11 -28.47 2.77
C ALA A 351 -2.05 -27.29 2.50
N ILE A 352 -1.58 -26.23 1.84
CA ILE A 352 -2.40 -25.07 1.48
C ILE A 352 -3.53 -25.48 0.53
N ALA A 353 -3.24 -26.33 -0.47
CA ALA A 353 -4.26 -26.84 -1.38
C ALA A 353 -5.37 -27.59 -0.63
N GLN A 354 -5.02 -28.34 0.41
CA GLN A 354 -6.00 -29.03 1.25
C GLN A 354 -6.83 -28.07 2.11
N VAL A 355 -6.21 -27.04 2.69
CA VAL A 355 -6.92 -25.98 3.43
C VAL A 355 -7.92 -25.27 2.54
N LEU A 356 -7.51 -24.90 1.32
CA LEU A 356 -8.36 -24.21 0.35
C LEU A 356 -9.60 -25.04 -0.06
N ARG A 357 -9.57 -26.38 -0.01
CA ARG A 357 -10.75 -27.20 -0.35
C ARG A 357 -11.89 -27.07 0.66
N ASN A 358 -11.57 -26.83 1.92
CA ASN A 358 -12.54 -26.78 3.02
C ASN A 358 -12.79 -25.35 3.54
N LEU A 359 -12.22 -24.36 2.88
CA LEU A 359 -12.27 -22.98 3.30
C LEU A 359 -13.68 -22.40 3.11
N GLN A 360 -14.16 -21.60 4.06
CA GLN A 360 -15.32 -20.74 3.86
C GLN A 360 -14.86 -19.30 3.67
N ILE A 361 -15.41 -18.58 2.69
CA ILE A 361 -15.01 -17.20 2.42
C ILE A 361 -16.23 -16.27 2.46
N GLY A 362 -16.20 -15.32 3.39
CA GLY A 362 -17.13 -14.21 3.46
C GLY A 362 -16.53 -12.93 2.88
N LEU A 363 -17.34 -12.14 2.17
CA LEU A 363 -17.02 -10.77 1.78
C LEU A 363 -17.89 -9.81 2.59
N VAL A 364 -17.25 -8.89 3.30
CA VAL A 364 -17.85 -7.76 4.00
C VAL A 364 -17.69 -6.52 3.12
N GLU A 365 -18.81 -5.94 2.72
CA GLU A 365 -18.84 -4.66 2.05
C GLU A 365 -18.97 -3.54 3.08
N VAL A 366 -17.92 -2.71 3.18
CA VAL A 366 -17.90 -1.57 4.08
C VAL A 366 -18.73 -0.43 3.45
N PRO A 367 -19.69 0.17 4.16
CA PRO A 367 -20.48 1.27 3.63
C PRO A 367 -19.61 2.51 3.39
N PRO A 368 -20.05 3.41 2.50
CA PRO A 368 -19.38 4.70 2.32
C PRO A 368 -19.42 5.50 3.62
N SER A 369 -18.37 6.27 3.86
CA SER A 369 -18.35 7.22 4.96
C SER A 369 -19.25 8.42 4.69
N SER A 370 -19.81 8.97 5.76
CA SER A 370 -20.44 10.30 5.69
C SER A 370 -19.43 11.33 5.23
N SER A 371 -19.85 12.23 4.33
CA SER A 371 -19.02 13.31 3.83
C SER A 371 -18.92 14.49 4.79
N THR A 372 -19.69 14.46 5.89
CA THR A 372 -19.76 15.54 6.88
C THR A 372 -18.46 15.65 7.67
N VAL A 373 -17.94 16.89 7.73
CA VAL A 373 -16.76 17.34 8.49
C VAL A 373 -17.12 18.59 9.28
N LEU A 374 -16.44 18.82 10.40
CA LEU A 374 -16.47 20.11 11.09
C LEU A 374 -16.05 21.22 10.13
N THR A 375 -16.74 22.36 10.20
CA THR A 375 -16.37 23.57 9.46
C THR A 375 -15.08 24.16 10.02
N LEU A 376 -14.35 24.93 9.20
CA LEU A 376 -13.11 25.58 9.63
C LEU A 376 -13.29 26.46 10.89
N PRO A 377 -14.35 27.30 11.03
CA PRO A 377 -14.60 28.02 12.28
C PRO A 377 -14.76 27.09 13.49
N GLN A 378 -15.52 25.99 13.35
CA GLN A 378 -15.69 25.01 14.42
C GLN A 378 -14.36 24.36 14.83
N VAL A 379 -13.48 24.06 13.87
CA VAL A 379 -12.14 23.52 14.17
C VAL A 379 -11.31 24.54 14.94
N SER A 380 -11.27 25.79 14.48
CA SER A 380 -10.50 26.86 15.13
C SER A 380 -11.00 27.12 16.56
N GLU A 381 -12.31 27.26 16.74
CA GLU A 381 -12.96 27.46 18.05
C GLU A 381 -12.68 26.30 18.99
N ALA A 382 -12.83 25.05 18.52
CA ALA A 382 -12.55 23.87 19.32
C ALA A 382 -11.07 23.77 19.72
N LEU A 383 -10.15 24.11 18.81
CA LEU A 383 -8.72 24.11 19.10
C LEU A 383 -8.37 25.18 20.14
N LEU A 384 -8.89 26.40 20.01
CA LEU A 384 -8.67 27.50 20.97
C LEU A 384 -9.31 27.23 22.33
N ALA A 385 -10.45 26.55 22.36
CA ALA A 385 -11.11 26.16 23.60
C ALA A 385 -10.31 25.08 24.35
N ARG A 386 -9.74 24.10 23.62
CA ARG A 386 -8.93 23.00 24.20
C ARG A 386 -7.51 23.45 24.56
N PHE A 387 -6.92 24.35 23.78
CA PHE A 387 -5.54 24.81 23.92
C PHE A 387 -5.47 26.35 23.94
N PRO A 388 -5.79 27.00 25.08
CA PRO A 388 -5.85 28.46 25.16
C PRO A 388 -4.52 29.17 24.87
N ASP A 389 -3.39 28.47 25.00
CA ASP A 389 -2.06 29.01 24.73
C ASP A 389 -1.85 29.34 23.25
N MET A 390 -2.65 28.78 22.35
CA MET A 390 -2.62 29.09 20.90
C MET A 390 -2.99 30.55 20.60
N ARG A 391 -3.71 31.23 21.51
CA ARG A 391 -4.09 32.64 21.33
C ARG A 391 -2.89 33.59 21.22
N LYS A 392 -1.71 33.18 21.70
CA LYS A 392 -0.47 33.98 21.61
C LYS A 392 0.02 34.19 20.17
N PHE A 393 -0.39 33.33 19.24
CA PHE A 393 -0.01 33.42 17.82
C PHE A 393 -0.93 34.35 17.01
N GLY A 394 -2.04 34.81 17.58
CA GLY A 394 -3.07 35.55 16.86
C GLY A 394 -4.04 34.63 16.10
N GLU A 395 -5.32 34.99 16.09
CA GLU A 395 -6.38 34.18 15.44
C GLU A 395 -6.21 34.14 13.91
N ASP A 396 -5.74 35.23 13.30
CA ASP A 396 -5.55 35.33 11.85
C ASP A 396 -4.46 34.38 11.33
N ASP A 397 -3.33 34.28 12.03
CA ASP A 397 -2.23 33.38 11.65
C ASP A 397 -2.64 31.91 11.83
N LEU A 398 -3.36 31.59 12.91
CA LEU A 398 -3.94 30.27 13.11
C LEU A 398 -4.92 29.90 11.99
N LEU A 399 -5.87 30.79 11.69
CA LEU A 399 -6.88 30.56 10.66
C LEU A 399 -6.23 30.41 9.29
N THR A 400 -5.23 31.23 8.98
CA THR A 400 -4.46 31.12 7.73
C THR A 400 -3.78 29.75 7.63
N THR A 401 -3.08 29.33 8.68
CA THR A 401 -2.39 28.03 8.75
C THR A 401 -3.37 26.88 8.51
N LEU A 402 -4.50 26.85 9.23
CA LEU A 402 -5.53 25.83 9.05
C LEU A 402 -6.17 25.90 7.65
N THR A 403 -6.44 27.09 7.11
CA THR A 403 -7.09 27.28 5.79
C THR A 403 -6.27 26.64 4.68
N THR A 404 -4.94 26.76 4.71
CA THR A 404 -4.07 26.17 3.68
C THR A 404 -4.15 24.65 3.63
N ARG A 405 -4.52 24.00 4.73
CA ARG A 405 -4.64 22.54 4.82
C ARG A 405 -6.09 22.06 4.86
N TYR A 406 -7.06 22.89 5.18
CA TYR A 406 -8.44 22.47 5.37
C TYR A 406 -9.13 22.02 4.06
N SER A 407 -10.06 21.06 4.17
CA SER A 407 -10.99 20.70 3.10
C SER A 407 -12.39 20.60 3.65
N ASN A 408 -13.35 21.18 2.92
CA ASN A 408 -14.77 21.02 3.22
C ASN A 408 -15.35 19.69 2.71
N LYS A 409 -14.52 18.78 2.19
CA LYS A 409 -14.94 17.46 1.70
C LYS A 409 -14.09 16.39 2.36
N PHE A 410 -14.74 15.46 3.06
CA PHE A 410 -14.09 14.21 3.45
C PHE A 410 -13.90 13.32 2.22
N THR A 411 -12.66 12.89 1.98
CA THR A 411 -12.32 11.95 0.90
C THR A 411 -11.86 10.60 1.44
N GLY A 412 -11.91 10.40 2.76
CA GLY A 412 -11.52 9.16 3.40
C GLY A 412 -12.63 8.12 3.37
N CYS A 413 -12.37 7.03 4.08
CA CYS A 413 -13.31 5.93 4.24
C CYS A 413 -13.06 5.23 5.57
N VAL A 414 -13.96 4.32 5.94
CA VAL A 414 -13.63 3.26 6.90
C VAL A 414 -12.65 2.30 6.22
N HIS A 415 -11.45 2.20 6.78
CA HIS A 415 -10.42 1.30 6.25
C HIS A 415 -10.86 -0.17 6.43
N ALA A 416 -10.48 -1.03 5.48
CA ALA A 416 -10.89 -2.43 5.49
C ALA A 416 -10.44 -3.16 6.76
N GLU A 417 -9.25 -2.82 7.26
CA GLU A 417 -8.70 -3.32 8.53
C GLU A 417 -9.59 -2.93 9.71
N ALA A 418 -9.96 -1.65 9.81
CA ALA A 418 -10.79 -1.14 10.89
C ALA A 418 -12.19 -1.77 10.87
N ALA A 419 -12.78 -1.95 9.69
CA ALA A 419 -14.05 -2.63 9.55
C ALA A 419 -14.00 -4.07 10.09
N LEU A 420 -12.97 -4.84 9.74
CA LEU A 420 -12.80 -6.20 10.26
C LEU A 420 -12.55 -6.22 11.78
N MET A 421 -11.74 -5.31 12.30
CA MET A 421 -11.50 -5.19 13.75
C MET A 421 -12.79 -4.88 14.51
N GLY A 422 -13.58 -3.94 14.03
CA GLY A 422 -14.88 -3.60 14.62
C GLY A 422 -15.84 -4.79 14.64
N LEU A 423 -15.97 -5.52 13.53
CA LEU A 423 -16.82 -6.71 13.47
C LEU A 423 -16.35 -7.82 14.41
N VAL A 424 -15.05 -8.14 14.41
CA VAL A 424 -14.48 -9.16 15.30
C VAL A 424 -14.69 -8.77 16.76
N ASN A 425 -14.43 -7.52 17.12
CA ASN A 425 -14.64 -7.03 18.48
C ASN A 425 -16.11 -7.10 18.91
N TYR A 426 -17.04 -6.75 18.01
CA TYR A 426 -18.47 -6.83 18.25
C TYR A 426 -18.93 -8.24 18.61
N TYR A 427 -18.60 -9.23 17.78
CA TYR A 427 -19.02 -10.62 18.00
C TYR A 427 -18.23 -11.30 19.14
N GLY A 428 -16.99 -10.87 19.42
CA GLY A 428 -16.23 -11.32 20.59
C GLY A 428 -16.83 -10.84 21.91
N ALA A 429 -17.23 -9.56 21.98
CA ALA A 429 -17.78 -8.95 23.19
C ALA A 429 -19.21 -9.41 23.51
N GLN A 430 -20.00 -9.81 22.51
CA GLN A 430 -21.38 -10.29 22.69
C GLN A 430 -21.50 -11.54 23.59
N LEU A 431 -20.42 -12.30 23.80
CA LEU A 431 -20.40 -13.36 24.81
C LEU A 431 -20.57 -12.82 26.25
N THR A 432 -20.38 -11.52 26.46
CA THR A 432 -20.40 -10.89 27.79
C THR A 432 -21.49 -9.83 28.00
N ARG A 433 -22.08 -9.27 26.93
CA ARG A 433 -23.10 -8.20 27.03
C ARG A 433 -24.41 -8.61 26.39
N THR A 434 -25.34 -9.10 27.22
CA THR A 434 -26.73 -9.34 26.85
C THR A 434 -27.47 -8.01 26.65
N GLY A 435 -27.47 -7.50 25.42
CA GLY A 435 -28.41 -6.48 24.97
C GLY A 435 -27.93 -5.04 25.14
N GLN A 436 -27.51 -4.42 24.03
CA GLN A 436 -28.01 -3.13 23.53
C GLN A 436 -27.14 -2.65 22.37
N GLY A 437 -27.78 -2.45 21.21
CA GLY A 437 -27.28 -1.62 20.12
C GLY A 437 -26.69 -2.38 18.92
N ALA A 438 -27.22 -2.03 17.73
CA ALA A 438 -26.63 -2.19 16.40
C ALA A 438 -26.92 -3.44 15.54
N GLU A 439 -27.61 -4.49 15.98
CA GLU A 439 -27.94 -5.61 15.06
C GLU A 439 -28.88 -5.17 13.91
N THR A 440 -29.71 -4.15 14.11
CA THR A 440 -30.68 -3.68 13.12
C THR A 440 -30.05 -3.03 11.87
N GLU A 441 -28.74 -2.75 11.89
CA GLU A 441 -28.03 -2.08 10.78
C GLU A 441 -27.21 -3.04 9.90
N ILE A 442 -27.10 -4.32 10.28
CA ILE A 442 -26.33 -5.32 9.53
C ILE A 442 -27.30 -6.21 8.76
N GLU A 443 -27.25 -6.12 7.43
CA GLU A 443 -27.95 -7.07 6.57
C GLU A 443 -27.29 -8.46 6.66
N ASN A 444 -28.08 -9.51 6.77
CA ASN A 444 -27.62 -10.89 6.97
C ASN A 444 -26.80 -11.11 8.25
N ALA A 445 -27.18 -10.46 9.36
CA ALA A 445 -26.47 -10.51 10.64
C ALA A 445 -26.15 -11.93 11.14
N GLN A 446 -27.04 -12.92 10.93
CA GLN A 446 -26.78 -14.32 11.31
C GLN A 446 -25.63 -14.93 10.50
N GLN A 447 -25.65 -14.75 9.19
CA GLN A 447 -24.59 -15.24 8.31
C GLN A 447 -23.25 -14.56 8.61
N LEU A 448 -23.27 -13.27 8.93
CA LEU A 448 -22.07 -12.56 9.37
C LEU A 448 -21.55 -13.11 10.70
N ARG A 449 -22.45 -13.36 11.66
CA ARG A 449 -22.13 -13.99 12.94
C ARG A 449 -21.45 -15.34 12.69
N ASP A 450 -22.03 -16.21 11.89
CA ASP A 450 -21.48 -17.55 11.61
C ASP A 450 -20.06 -17.49 10.99
N LEU A 451 -19.77 -16.44 10.20
CA LEU A 451 -18.46 -16.21 9.59
C LEU A 451 -17.42 -15.60 10.55
N ILE A 452 -17.82 -14.62 11.37
CA ILE A 452 -16.90 -13.86 12.24
C ILE A 452 -16.70 -14.54 13.59
N GLN A 453 -17.73 -15.20 14.13
CA GLN A 453 -17.69 -15.81 15.45
C GLN A 453 -16.48 -16.74 15.65
N PRO A 454 -16.13 -17.63 14.70
CA PRO A 454 -14.94 -18.47 14.84
C PRO A 454 -13.63 -17.68 14.90
N VAL A 455 -13.55 -16.51 14.25
CA VAL A 455 -12.40 -15.60 14.31
C VAL A 455 -12.31 -14.93 15.67
N ALA A 456 -13.45 -14.47 16.19
CA ALA A 456 -13.52 -13.80 17.49
C ALA A 456 -13.22 -14.76 18.65
N GLU A 457 -13.72 -15.99 18.59
CA GLU A 457 -13.50 -17.02 19.62
C GLU A 457 -12.06 -17.51 19.70
N ALA A 458 -11.27 -17.37 18.62
CA ALA A 458 -9.85 -17.72 18.63
C ALA A 458 -9.02 -16.82 19.56
N GLY A 459 -9.56 -15.68 20.01
CA GLY A 459 -8.93 -14.79 21.00
C GLY A 459 -7.77 -13.93 20.48
N ASN A 460 -7.20 -14.26 19.32
CA ASN A 460 -6.11 -13.53 18.66
C ASN A 460 -6.41 -13.39 17.16
N ALA A 461 -7.14 -12.35 16.79
CA ALA A 461 -7.53 -12.16 15.40
C ALA A 461 -6.39 -11.55 14.57
N VAL A 462 -6.07 -12.17 13.44
CA VAL A 462 -5.03 -11.66 12.54
C VAL A 462 -5.66 -10.87 11.41
N ILE A 463 -5.26 -9.61 11.23
CA ILE A 463 -5.67 -8.80 10.08
C ILE A 463 -4.50 -8.72 9.10
N ALA A 464 -4.65 -9.40 7.96
CA ALA A 464 -3.69 -9.35 6.88
C ALA A 464 -4.11 -8.32 5.82
N VAL A 465 -3.20 -7.42 5.46
CA VAL A 465 -3.27 -6.58 4.26
C VAL A 465 -1.99 -6.72 3.45
N SER A 466 -2.01 -6.30 2.18
CA SER A 466 -0.83 -6.38 1.30
C SER A 466 0.29 -5.40 1.66
N LYS A 467 0.09 -4.55 2.69
CA LYS A 467 0.98 -3.45 3.08
C LYS A 467 0.92 -3.21 4.60
N LYS A 468 1.60 -2.19 5.10
CA LYS A 468 1.39 -1.72 6.49
C LYS A 468 0.09 -0.93 6.59
N CYS A 469 -0.58 -0.96 7.74
CA CYS A 469 -1.82 -0.21 7.95
C CYS A 469 -1.53 1.25 8.37
N CYS A 470 -2.56 2.10 8.31
CA CYS A 470 -2.46 3.48 8.79
C CYS A 470 -2.31 3.56 10.32
N TRP A 471 -1.88 4.72 10.82
CA TRP A 471 -1.74 4.92 12.27
C TRP A 471 -3.07 4.75 13.02
N CYS A 472 -4.19 5.19 12.45
CA CYS A 472 -5.50 5.05 13.11
C CYS A 472 -5.93 3.58 13.25
N CYS A 473 -5.66 2.74 12.24
CA CYS A 473 -5.91 1.30 12.32
C CYS A 473 -5.02 0.63 13.37
N ASP A 474 -3.73 0.97 13.40
CA ASP A 474 -2.78 0.44 14.39
C ASP A 474 -3.18 0.84 15.82
N TRP A 475 -3.53 2.12 16.01
CA TRP A 475 -4.06 2.62 17.28
C TRP A 475 -5.32 1.86 17.69
N LEU A 476 -6.29 1.71 16.78
CA LEU A 476 -7.55 1.03 17.08
C LEU A 476 -7.32 -0.42 17.53
N GLY A 477 -6.47 -1.17 16.83
CA GLY A 477 -6.17 -2.57 17.18
C GLY A 477 -5.56 -2.75 18.58
N GLY A 478 -4.89 -1.71 19.12
CA GLY A 478 -4.35 -1.72 20.49
C GLY A 478 -5.31 -1.22 21.58
N HIS A 479 -6.51 -0.74 21.24
CA HIS A 479 -7.47 -0.14 22.18
C HIS A 479 -8.86 -0.80 22.15
N LEU A 480 -9.01 -1.92 21.43
CA LEU A 480 -10.21 -2.75 21.47
C LEU A 480 -10.05 -3.87 22.51
N ASP A 481 -11.17 -4.47 22.92
CA ASP A 481 -11.18 -5.56 23.90
C ASP A 481 -10.58 -6.84 23.31
N ALA A 482 -10.84 -7.10 22.01
CA ALA A 482 -10.23 -8.19 21.28
C ALA A 482 -8.74 -7.90 20.97
N GLN A 483 -7.91 -8.95 20.98
CA GLN A 483 -6.50 -8.84 20.62
C GLN A 483 -6.33 -9.00 19.10
N PHE A 484 -5.60 -8.07 18.50
CA PHE A 484 -5.35 -8.04 17.06
C PHE A 484 -3.88 -8.12 16.73
N GLN A 485 -3.55 -8.97 15.74
CA GLN A 485 -2.26 -8.97 15.09
C GLN A 485 -2.37 -8.23 13.75
N LEU A 486 -1.76 -7.05 13.68
CA LEU A 486 -1.75 -6.17 12.51
C LEU A 486 -0.44 -6.28 11.73
N PRO A 487 -0.37 -5.89 10.44
CA PRO A 487 0.85 -5.96 9.64
C PRO A 487 1.89 -4.88 9.97
N GLY A 488 1.74 -4.20 11.10
CA GLY A 488 2.49 -3.00 11.48
C GLY A 488 1.98 -1.75 10.75
N THR A 489 2.51 -0.59 11.14
CA THR A 489 2.10 0.71 10.61
C THR A 489 3.24 1.46 9.92
N HIS A 490 2.93 2.19 8.86
CA HIS A 490 3.83 3.19 8.27
C HIS A 490 3.78 4.53 9.03
N GLY A 491 2.90 4.65 10.03
CA GLY A 491 2.78 5.80 10.91
C GLY A 491 2.08 7.01 10.30
N LEU A 492 1.74 7.00 9.01
CA LEU A 492 1.00 8.09 8.38
C LEU A 492 -0.47 8.04 8.79
N MET A 493 -1.04 9.22 8.97
CA MET A 493 -2.47 9.41 9.15
C MET A 493 -3.11 9.64 7.78
N PHE A 494 -4.02 8.75 7.40
CA PHE A 494 -4.88 8.94 6.23
C PHE A 494 -6.24 9.48 6.68
N PRO A 495 -6.99 10.14 5.79
CA PRO A 495 -8.39 10.42 6.02
C PRO A 495 -9.12 9.13 6.40
N TRP A 496 -9.65 9.08 7.62
CA TRP A 496 -10.11 7.85 8.26
C TRP A 496 -11.44 8.10 8.97
N ASP A 497 -12.39 7.21 8.73
CA ASP A 497 -13.67 7.19 9.42
C ASP A 497 -13.72 5.96 10.33
N PRO A 498 -14.14 6.09 11.60
CA PRO A 498 -14.21 4.94 12.48
C PRO A 498 -15.18 3.85 11.97
N PRO A 499 -15.00 2.57 12.30
CA PRO A 499 -16.01 1.57 12.01
C PRO A 499 -17.28 1.88 12.83
N VAL A 500 -18.46 1.63 12.27
CA VAL A 500 -19.74 1.90 12.97
C VAL A 500 -20.13 0.76 13.92
N VAL A 501 -19.58 -0.43 13.70
CA VAL A 501 -19.87 -1.62 14.50
C VAL A 501 -18.68 -1.94 15.40
N GLY A 502 -18.97 -2.27 16.66
CA GLY A 502 -18.01 -2.88 17.59
C GLY A 502 -16.92 -1.96 18.15
N VAL A 503 -17.09 -0.64 18.08
CA VAL A 503 -16.20 0.31 18.74
C VAL A 503 -17.02 1.19 19.69
N ASP A 504 -16.66 1.14 20.98
CA ASP A 504 -17.32 1.94 22.00
C ASP A 504 -17.01 3.44 21.80
N VAL A 505 -18.00 4.31 22.06
CA VAL A 505 -17.85 5.76 21.94
C VAL A 505 -16.72 6.31 22.81
N SER A 506 -16.44 5.68 23.96
CA SER A 506 -15.33 6.06 24.84
C SER A 506 -13.95 5.85 24.19
N VAL A 507 -13.79 4.75 23.43
CA VAL A 507 -12.59 4.49 22.63
C VAL A 507 -12.45 5.58 21.56
N LEU A 508 -13.55 5.94 20.88
CA LEU A 508 -13.53 7.01 19.87
C LEU A 508 -13.18 8.38 20.47
N LYS A 509 -13.72 8.73 21.65
CA LYS A 509 -13.38 9.98 22.36
C LYS A 509 -11.91 10.02 22.76
N THR A 510 -11.33 8.88 23.14
CA THR A 510 -9.90 8.78 23.44
C THR A 510 -9.04 9.00 22.19
N LEU A 511 -9.43 8.41 21.05
CA LEU A 511 -8.76 8.67 19.77
C LEU A 511 -8.87 10.15 19.38
N GLU A 512 -10.08 10.72 19.46
CA GLU A 512 -10.33 12.12 19.13
C GLU A 512 -9.43 13.05 19.94
N ALA A 513 -9.32 12.82 21.26
CA ALA A 513 -8.43 13.60 22.13
C ALA A 513 -6.97 13.55 21.65
N LYS A 514 -6.45 12.36 21.31
CA LYS A 514 -5.08 12.22 20.77
C LYS A 514 -4.90 12.92 19.43
N LEU A 515 -5.91 12.91 18.57
CA LEU A 515 -5.87 13.61 17.28
C LEU A 515 -5.85 15.13 17.47
N TRP A 516 -6.59 15.66 18.44
CA TRP A 516 -6.53 17.08 18.81
C TRP A 516 -5.15 17.48 19.34
N GLU A 517 -4.53 16.67 20.20
CA GLU A 517 -3.18 16.89 20.70
C GLU A 517 -2.15 16.92 19.56
N GLU A 518 -2.28 16.00 18.58
CA GLU A 518 -1.40 16.01 17.42
C GLU A 518 -1.61 17.23 16.53
N LEU A 519 -2.85 17.66 16.33
CA LEU A 519 -3.14 18.86 15.55
C LEU A 519 -2.56 20.10 16.25
N HIS A 520 -2.74 20.23 17.56
CA HIS A 520 -2.14 21.30 18.36
C HIS A 520 -0.62 21.33 18.21
N ARG A 521 0.04 20.18 18.34
CA ARG A 521 1.50 20.06 18.22
C ARG A 521 2.00 20.55 16.86
N VAL A 522 1.38 20.11 15.75
CA VAL A 522 1.87 20.46 14.41
C VAL A 522 1.56 21.90 14.01
N VAL A 523 0.37 22.39 14.37
CA VAL A 523 0.00 23.79 14.10
C VAL A 523 0.86 24.74 14.93
N SER A 524 1.14 24.40 16.19
CA SER A 524 2.06 25.18 17.03
C SER A 524 3.46 25.27 16.42
N SER A 525 3.97 24.17 15.86
CA SER A 525 5.28 24.13 15.20
C SER A 525 5.33 25.05 13.98
N GLU A 526 4.34 24.96 13.09
CA GLU A 526 4.28 25.82 11.89
C GLU A 526 4.15 27.31 12.27
N LEU A 527 3.32 27.64 13.27
CA LEU A 527 3.16 29.02 13.73
C LEU A 527 4.44 29.59 14.36
N GLN A 528 5.19 28.78 15.11
CA GLN A 528 6.48 29.19 15.66
C GLN A 528 7.48 29.50 14.54
N GLU A 529 7.57 28.66 13.50
CA GLU A 529 8.43 28.90 12.34
C GLU A 529 8.08 30.19 11.59
N LEU A 530 6.78 30.49 11.45
CA LEU A 530 6.31 31.76 10.88
C LEU A 530 6.73 32.97 11.73
N LEU A 531 6.66 32.88 13.06
CA LEU A 531 7.13 33.95 13.95
C LEU A 531 8.64 34.16 13.83
N TYR A 532 9.43 33.09 13.83
CA TYR A 532 10.89 33.19 13.67
C TYR A 532 11.27 33.82 12.33
N SER A 533 10.57 33.46 11.25
CA SER A 533 10.81 34.00 9.92
C SER A 533 10.56 35.51 9.83
N ARG A 534 9.52 36.02 10.52
CA ARG A 534 9.21 37.46 10.58
C ARG A 534 10.28 38.27 11.32
N HIS A 535 10.89 37.70 12.37
CA HIS A 535 11.93 38.39 13.14
C HIS A 535 13.26 38.49 12.40
N SER A 536 13.64 37.49 11.60
CA SER A 536 14.89 37.51 10.84
C SER A 536 14.92 38.54 9.71
N SER A 537 13.76 38.88 9.12
CA SER A 537 13.69 39.87 8.03
C SER A 537 13.78 41.33 8.50
N ALA A 538 13.51 41.62 9.78
CA ALA A 538 13.57 42.98 10.31
C ALA A 538 15.01 43.44 10.65
N SER A 539 15.97 42.51 10.74
CA SER A 539 17.35 42.83 11.13
C SER A 539 18.27 43.18 9.95
N SER A 540 17.86 43.01 8.70
CA SER A 540 18.72 43.24 7.52
C SER A 540 18.43 44.56 6.79
N SER A 541 17.57 45.42 7.33
CA SER A 541 17.13 46.67 6.68
C SER A 541 17.70 47.94 7.32
N PHE A 542 18.74 47.82 8.17
CA PHE A 542 19.38 48.98 8.82
C PHE A 542 20.89 49.02 8.62
N GLU A 543 21.36 49.03 7.37
CA GLU A 543 22.67 49.59 7.01
C GLU A 543 22.73 49.79 5.48
N GLY A 544 22.80 51.05 5.04
CA GLY A 544 23.08 51.38 3.63
C GLY A 544 22.05 52.29 2.95
N THR A 545 21.97 53.55 3.37
CA THR A 545 21.66 54.64 2.44
C THR A 545 22.74 54.68 1.36
N THR A 546 22.42 54.26 0.13
CA THR A 546 22.84 54.91 -1.13
C THR A 546 22.13 54.27 -2.32
N THR A 547 21.18 55.03 -2.87
CA THR A 547 21.00 55.35 -4.30
C THR A 547 21.15 54.25 -5.37
N GLU A 548 20.09 54.09 -6.19
CA GLU A 548 20.07 53.49 -7.54
C GLU A 548 20.43 52.01 -7.72
N MET A 549 19.41 51.14 -7.84
CA MET A 549 19.28 50.15 -8.94
C MET A 549 18.04 49.25 -8.73
N MET A 550 16.86 49.74 -9.15
CA MET A 550 15.71 48.87 -9.46
C MET A 550 15.14 49.23 -10.83
N ARG A 551 15.86 48.83 -11.88
CA ARG A 551 15.29 48.52 -13.20
C ARG A 551 16.08 47.34 -13.78
N PHE A 552 15.34 46.43 -14.43
CA PHE A 552 15.75 45.14 -15.02
C PHE A 552 15.76 43.95 -14.06
N VAL A 553 14.69 43.15 -14.05
CA VAL A 553 14.63 41.84 -14.75
C VAL A 553 13.15 41.44 -14.91
N THR A 554 12.56 41.78 -16.05
CA THR A 554 11.44 41.01 -16.62
C THR A 554 11.83 40.70 -18.06
N ARG A 555 12.58 39.61 -18.26
CA ARG A 555 12.78 39.05 -19.60
C ARG A 555 12.11 37.68 -19.65
N ALA A 556 11.08 37.65 -20.48
CA ALA A 556 10.33 36.49 -20.90
C ALA A 556 11.25 35.38 -21.40
N TYR A 557 11.05 34.17 -20.89
CA TYR A 557 11.55 32.95 -21.48
C TYR A 557 10.66 32.60 -22.69
N VAL A 558 11.05 33.07 -23.88
CA VAL A 558 10.50 32.61 -25.15
C VAL A 558 11.25 31.34 -25.56
N ARG A 559 10.56 30.19 -25.54
CA ARG A 559 11.06 28.93 -26.12
C ARG A 559 11.18 29.06 -27.65
N PRO A 560 12.30 28.67 -28.27
CA PRO A 560 12.37 28.57 -29.73
C PRO A 560 11.61 27.32 -30.22
N LYS A 561 10.68 27.53 -31.15
CA LYS A 561 10.10 26.47 -31.99
C LYS A 561 11.22 25.88 -32.86
N ARG A 562 11.49 24.58 -32.72
CA ARG A 562 12.19 23.81 -33.76
C ARG A 562 11.30 23.71 -35.01
N GLN A 563 11.68 24.40 -36.07
CA GLN A 563 11.21 24.10 -37.42
C GLN A 563 11.84 22.77 -37.87
N ARG A 564 10.98 21.81 -38.23
CA ARG A 564 11.34 20.70 -39.12
C ARG A 564 11.33 21.29 -40.54
N GLN A 565 12.46 21.18 -41.26
CA GLN A 565 12.46 21.29 -42.71
C GLN A 565 12.26 19.90 -43.32
N ALA A 566 11.63 19.95 -44.50
CA ALA A 566 11.13 18.84 -45.32
C ALA A 566 12.24 18.00 -45.96
#